data_AF-A3NVY1-F1
#
_entry.id   AF-A3NVY1-F1
#
_cell.length_a   1.000
_cell.length_b   1.000
_cell.length_c   1.000
_cell.angle_alpha   90.00
_cell.angle_beta   90.00
_cell.angle_gamma   90.00
#
_symmetry.space_group_name_H-M   'P 1'
#
loop_
_entity.id
_entity.type
_entity.pdbx_description
1 polymer ?
#
loop_
_entity_poly.entity_id
_entity_poly.type
_entity_poly.pdbx_seq_one_letter_code
_entity_poly.pdbx_strand_id
1 'polypeptide(L)'
;MSGERAKRFPLALEDLKREPRKPEGRVAERQAAGDAARQRLTAAAAVPAAASPIVPERRAPHGGVFAAKPARAKQHAPAAPGAAKRAPQGGAKQGDRSAAPNVALSGALALTSERVRERMVERLRANGVADPRVLAAMSAVPRHMFVDPGLAAQAYEDAALPIGHQQTISKPSVVARMIELAAAGRALERVLEIGTGCGYQAAVLSRVARDVYSIERVKPLYERAKLNLRPLRVPNIRLHYGDGRVGLPAAAPFDAIVIAAAGLDVPRALLEQLAIGGRLVAPVGEQAGEQVLTLVERVAPAQWRESRLDRVFFVPLKSGVI
;
A
#
# COMPACT_ATOMS: atom_id res chain seq x y z
N MET A 1 -15.68 -48.07 -20.17
CA MET A 1 -17.08 -47.71 -19.82
C MET A 1 -17.01 -46.62 -18.74
N SER A 2 -16.58 -45.40 -19.09
CA SER A 2 -17.41 -44.30 -19.63
C SER A 2 -18.18 -43.56 -18.54
N GLY A 3 -17.51 -42.61 -17.88
CA GLY A 3 -18.12 -41.71 -16.88
C GLY A 3 -18.86 -40.53 -17.54
N GLU A 4 -19.91 -40.05 -16.86
CA GLU A 4 -20.84 -39.07 -17.41
C GLU A 4 -20.54 -37.62 -16.98
N ARG A 5 -20.87 -36.65 -17.85
CA ARG A 5 -20.38 -35.27 -17.81
C ARG A 5 -21.28 -34.36 -16.96
N ALA A 6 -20.75 -33.86 -15.84
CA ALA A 6 -21.32 -32.68 -15.18
C ALA A 6 -20.99 -31.40 -15.99
N LYS A 7 -21.86 -31.03 -16.94
CA LYS A 7 -21.79 -29.72 -17.63
C LYS A 7 -22.14 -28.59 -16.65
N ARG A 8 -21.15 -27.92 -16.08
CA ARG A 8 -21.35 -26.68 -15.30
C ARG A 8 -21.27 -25.48 -16.25
N PHE A 9 -22.40 -24.82 -16.48
CA PHE A 9 -22.55 -23.67 -17.37
C PHE A 9 -21.59 -22.51 -17.00
N PRO A 10 -21.02 -21.78 -17.98
CA PRO A 10 -20.47 -20.46 -17.73
C PRO A 10 -21.63 -19.46 -17.60
N LEU A 11 -21.66 -18.70 -16.50
CA LEU A 11 -22.50 -17.51 -16.39
C LEU A 11 -22.02 -16.47 -17.41
N ALA A 12 -22.96 -15.82 -18.08
CA ALA A 12 -22.68 -14.91 -19.17
C ALA A 12 -22.42 -13.49 -18.64
N LEU A 13 -22.04 -12.56 -19.53
CA LEU A 13 -21.82 -11.15 -19.19
C LEU A 13 -23.09 -10.43 -18.67
N GLU A 14 -24.24 -11.09 -18.81
CA GLU A 14 -25.60 -10.70 -18.44
C GLU A 14 -25.83 -10.74 -16.91
N ASP A 15 -25.15 -11.62 -16.18
CA ASP A 15 -25.34 -11.83 -14.74
C ASP A 15 -24.73 -10.69 -13.88
N LEU A 16 -23.96 -9.79 -14.49
CA LEU A 16 -23.43 -8.58 -13.89
C LEU A 16 -24.48 -7.46 -13.90
N LYS A 17 -25.21 -7.31 -12.78
CA LYS A 17 -26.07 -6.13 -12.54
C LYS A 17 -25.22 -4.86 -12.45
N ARG A 18 -25.11 -4.15 -13.57
CA ARG A 18 -24.48 -2.82 -13.68
C ARG A 18 -25.45 -1.77 -13.16
N GLU A 19 -25.14 -1.12 -12.04
CA GLU A 19 -25.89 0.06 -11.59
C GLU A 19 -25.37 1.31 -12.35
N PRO A 20 -26.27 2.17 -12.89
CA PRO A 20 -25.85 3.40 -13.57
C PRO A 20 -25.24 4.40 -12.57
N ARG A 21 -24.26 5.17 -13.05
CA ARG A 21 -23.55 6.20 -12.26
C ARG A 21 -24.54 7.22 -11.69
N LYS A 22 -24.68 7.29 -10.36
CA LYS A 22 -25.31 8.45 -9.71
C LYS A 22 -24.46 9.70 -10.01
N PRO A 23 -25.06 10.81 -10.47
CA PRO A 23 -24.36 12.09 -10.58
C PRO A 23 -24.12 12.65 -9.17
N GLU A 24 -22.94 12.42 -8.60
CA GLU A 24 -22.53 13.09 -7.36
C GLU A 24 -22.38 14.60 -7.59
N GLY A 25 -23.20 15.41 -6.90
CA GLY A 25 -23.25 16.88 -7.01
C GLY A 25 -22.04 17.66 -6.49
N ARG A 26 -20.84 17.05 -6.51
CA ARG A 26 -19.60 17.52 -5.86
C ARG A 26 -19.06 18.87 -6.36
N VAL A 27 -19.61 19.45 -7.42
CA VAL A 27 -19.24 20.80 -7.89
C VAL A 27 -19.98 21.89 -7.09
N ALA A 28 -21.28 21.69 -6.81
CA ALA A 28 -22.11 22.68 -6.12
C ALA A 28 -21.72 22.82 -4.64
N GLU A 29 -21.50 21.70 -3.93
CA GLU A 29 -21.05 21.73 -2.53
C GLU A 29 -19.66 22.39 -2.36
N ARG A 30 -18.77 22.26 -3.37
CA ARG A 30 -17.45 22.91 -3.33
C ARG A 30 -17.53 24.43 -3.45
N GLN A 31 -18.49 24.95 -4.22
CA GLN A 31 -18.76 26.40 -4.28
C GLN A 31 -19.34 26.89 -2.96
N ALA A 32 -20.39 26.23 -2.44
CA ALA A 32 -21.01 26.59 -1.16
C ALA A 32 -20.02 26.55 0.03
N ALA A 33 -19.15 25.54 0.09
CA ALA A 33 -18.12 25.45 1.13
C ALA A 33 -17.02 26.51 0.99
N GLY A 34 -16.64 26.87 -0.24
CA GLY A 34 -15.67 27.93 -0.51
C GLY A 34 -16.17 29.32 -0.09
N ASP A 35 -17.43 29.63 -0.37
CA ASP A 35 -18.04 30.91 -0.02
C ASP A 35 -18.32 31.02 1.49
N ALA A 36 -18.76 29.93 2.14
CA ALA A 36 -18.91 29.89 3.59
C ALA A 36 -17.56 30.07 4.34
N ALA A 37 -16.46 29.54 3.80
CA ALA A 37 -15.13 29.76 4.36
C ALA A 37 -14.66 31.22 4.22
N ARG A 38 -14.94 31.86 3.06
CA ARG A 38 -14.66 33.29 2.85
C ARG A 38 -15.47 34.18 3.81
N GLN A 39 -16.76 33.90 4.01
CA GLN A 39 -17.59 34.67 4.93
C GLN A 39 -17.12 34.58 6.39
N ARG A 40 -16.63 33.42 6.84
CA ARG A 40 -16.08 33.26 8.20
C ARG A 40 -14.74 33.98 8.40
N LEU A 41 -13.88 34.00 7.38
CA LEU A 41 -12.61 34.76 7.42
C LEU A 41 -12.83 36.27 7.44
N THR A 42 -13.89 36.79 6.80
CA THR A 42 -14.23 38.22 6.84
C THR A 42 -14.93 38.64 8.15
N ALA A 43 -15.60 37.73 8.85
CA ALA A 43 -16.29 38.04 10.11
C ALA A 43 -15.35 38.10 11.34
N ALA A 44 -14.14 37.54 11.25
CA ALA A 44 -13.19 37.46 12.37
C ALA A 44 -12.38 38.75 12.64
N ALA A 45 -12.65 39.83 11.90
CA ALA A 45 -11.86 41.07 11.94
C ALA A 45 -12.65 42.26 12.51
N ALA A 46 -13.15 42.16 13.76
CA ALA A 46 -13.87 43.26 14.41
C ALA A 46 -13.81 43.24 15.96
N VAL A 47 -13.47 44.41 16.52
CA VAL A 47 -13.84 44.96 17.87
C VAL A 47 -13.01 44.51 19.11
N PRO A 48 -12.74 45.41 20.09
CA PRO A 48 -11.43 45.49 20.75
C PRO A 48 -11.42 45.31 22.31
N ALA A 49 -10.31 45.70 22.94
CA ALA A 49 -9.92 45.40 24.32
C ALA A 49 -10.34 46.41 25.41
N ALA A 50 -10.44 45.95 26.67
CA ALA A 50 -10.21 46.75 27.90
C ALA A 50 -9.96 45.89 29.19
N ALA A 51 -8.94 46.29 29.97
CA ALA A 51 -8.75 46.22 31.44
C ALA A 51 -8.98 44.91 32.29
N SER A 52 -7.89 44.15 32.52
CA SER A 52 -7.08 44.03 33.77
C SER A 52 -7.65 44.29 35.20
N PRO A 53 -6.98 43.83 36.32
CA PRO A 53 -6.22 42.56 36.55
C PRO A 53 -6.15 42.01 38.04
N ILE A 54 -5.32 40.98 38.29
CA ILE A 54 -4.61 40.54 39.54
C ILE A 54 -5.42 40.06 40.78
N VAL A 55 -5.22 38.78 41.19
CA VAL A 55 -4.66 38.30 42.50
C VAL A 55 -4.11 36.86 42.33
N PRO A 56 -2.90 36.50 42.84
CA PRO A 56 -2.38 35.11 42.83
C PRO A 56 -2.07 34.53 44.23
N GLU A 57 -2.26 33.22 44.46
CA GLU A 57 -1.57 32.49 45.56
C GLU A 57 -1.32 30.98 45.33
N ARG A 58 -0.09 30.57 45.70
CA ARG A 58 0.36 29.31 46.36
C ARG A 58 0.35 27.91 45.71
N ARG A 59 1.60 27.51 45.41
CA ARG A 59 2.37 26.36 45.97
C ARG A 59 2.13 24.89 45.53
N ALA A 60 3.15 24.42 44.81
CA ALA A 60 3.98 23.22 45.05
C ALA A 60 3.44 21.81 44.69
N PRO A 61 4.24 20.97 44.00
CA PRO A 61 3.86 19.61 43.61
C PRO A 61 4.33 18.53 44.61
N HIS A 62 3.60 17.41 44.68
CA HIS A 62 4.05 16.19 45.36
C HIS A 62 4.97 15.35 44.46
N GLY A 63 6.10 14.92 45.01
CA GLY A 63 7.01 13.97 44.37
C GLY A 63 6.68 12.51 44.72
N GLY A 64 7.11 11.59 43.86
CA GLY A 64 6.99 10.14 44.07
C GLY A 64 7.98 9.38 43.19
N VAL A 65 9.18 9.12 43.72
CA VAL A 65 10.20 8.28 43.06
C VAL A 65 10.32 6.98 43.85
N PHE A 66 9.99 5.85 43.23
CA PHE A 66 10.26 4.52 43.79
C PHE A 66 11.62 4.01 43.33
N ALA A 67 12.31 3.28 44.21
CA ALA A 67 13.69 2.85 44.03
C ALA A 67 13.88 1.34 44.22
N ALA A 68 15.06 0.86 43.80
CA ALA A 68 15.70 -0.41 44.19
C ALA A 68 15.14 -1.70 43.51
N LYS A 69 15.90 -2.77 43.21
CA LYS A 69 17.32 -3.16 43.45
C LYS A 69 17.83 -4.04 42.27
N PRO A 70 19.15 -4.16 42.04
CA PRO A 70 19.76 -5.31 41.37
C PRO A 70 20.48 -6.25 42.37
N ALA A 71 20.68 -7.53 42.04
CA ALA A 71 21.43 -8.48 42.88
C ALA A 71 22.18 -9.59 42.08
N ARG A 72 23.46 -9.78 42.44
CA ARG A 72 24.38 -10.95 42.34
C ARG A 72 24.24 -11.94 41.14
N ALA A 73 25.25 -12.25 40.32
CA ALA A 73 26.69 -12.54 40.50
C ALA A 73 27.06 -13.98 40.96
N LYS A 74 27.65 -14.76 40.03
CA LYS A 74 28.65 -15.87 40.19
C LYS A 74 29.01 -16.44 38.79
N GLN A 75 29.88 -17.46 38.66
CA GLN A 75 31.35 -17.32 38.52
C GLN A 75 32.03 -18.64 38.05
N HIS A 76 33.22 -18.56 37.41
CA HIS A 76 34.19 -19.67 37.10
C HIS A 76 33.74 -20.72 36.04
N ALA A 77 34.59 -21.39 35.24
CA ALA A 77 36.04 -21.30 34.91
C ALA A 77 36.31 -22.05 33.55
N PRO A 78 37.53 -22.01 32.93
CA PRO A 78 37.71 -22.29 31.49
C PRO A 78 38.67 -23.45 31.06
N ALA A 79 38.72 -23.66 29.73
CA ALA A 79 39.86 -24.12 28.87
C ALA A 79 40.22 -25.62 28.68
N ALA A 80 40.28 -26.05 27.40
CA ALA A 80 41.41 -26.80 26.76
C ALA A 80 41.18 -26.96 25.21
N PRO A 81 42.23 -27.06 24.36
CA PRO A 81 42.10 -27.08 22.88
C PRO A 81 42.51 -28.41 22.18
N GLY A 82 42.22 -28.54 20.87
CA GLY A 82 42.66 -29.68 20.04
C GLY A 82 42.71 -29.37 18.52
N ALA A 83 43.85 -29.68 17.89
CA ALA A 83 44.19 -29.55 16.46
C ALA A 83 43.65 -30.74 15.61
N ALA A 84 43.76 -30.85 14.28
CA ALA A 84 43.83 -29.96 13.09
C ALA A 84 43.93 -30.87 11.83
N LYS A 85 43.56 -30.42 10.61
CA LYS A 85 44.20 -30.80 9.31
C LYS A 85 43.63 -30.01 8.10
N ARG A 86 44.36 -30.07 6.97
CA ARG A 86 44.36 -29.08 5.86
C ARG A 86 43.44 -29.42 4.67
N ALA A 87 43.17 -28.38 3.86
CA ALA A 87 42.52 -28.42 2.53
C ALA A 87 43.43 -28.96 1.40
N PRO A 88 42.95 -28.97 0.13
CA PRO A 88 43.50 -27.99 -0.80
C PRO A 88 42.50 -27.28 -1.74
N GLN A 89 43.08 -26.34 -2.50
CA GLN A 89 42.52 -25.26 -3.32
C GLN A 89 41.75 -25.70 -4.57
N GLY A 90 40.91 -24.80 -5.11
CA GLY A 90 40.36 -24.92 -6.48
C GLY A 90 39.61 -23.68 -6.99
N GLY A 91 40.12 -23.07 -8.06
CA GLY A 91 39.33 -22.33 -9.07
C GLY A 91 38.76 -20.95 -8.71
N ALA A 92 39.55 -19.89 -8.88
CA ALA A 92 39.01 -18.53 -8.99
C ALA A 92 38.48 -18.26 -10.41
N LYS A 93 37.22 -17.83 -10.55
CA LYS A 93 36.70 -17.12 -11.73
C LYS A 93 36.00 -15.84 -11.30
N GLN A 94 36.39 -14.74 -11.93
CA GLN A 94 35.82 -13.41 -11.72
C GLN A 94 34.47 -13.30 -12.43
N GLY A 95 33.50 -12.64 -11.81
CA GLY A 95 32.16 -12.41 -12.37
C GLY A 95 31.36 -11.43 -11.51
N ASP A 96 31.06 -10.26 -12.09
CA ASP A 96 30.23 -9.14 -11.63
C ASP A 96 29.91 -8.98 -10.12
N ARG A 97 30.49 -7.92 -9.53
CA ARG A 97 30.00 -7.32 -8.28
C ARG A 97 29.22 -6.04 -8.58
N SER A 98 27.91 -6.16 -8.83
CA SER A 98 27.01 -5.00 -8.91
C SER A 98 25.63 -5.31 -8.32
N ALA A 99 25.53 -5.34 -6.98
CA ALA A 99 24.25 -5.23 -6.26
C ALA A 99 24.41 -4.94 -4.75
N ALA A 100 24.16 -3.68 -4.35
CA ALA A 100 23.61 -3.25 -3.04
C ALA A 100 24.47 -3.46 -1.74
N PRO A 101 24.20 -2.68 -0.65
CA PRO A 101 23.09 -1.73 -0.46
C PRO A 101 23.49 -0.28 -0.10
N ASN A 102 22.76 0.69 -0.64
CA ASN A 102 22.77 2.08 -0.18
C ASN A 102 22.04 2.19 1.18
N VAL A 103 22.80 2.23 2.28
CA VAL A 103 22.27 2.41 3.65
C VAL A 103 22.78 3.70 4.32
N ALA A 104 23.82 4.33 3.76
CA ALA A 104 24.60 5.39 4.41
C ALA A 104 24.15 6.83 4.09
N LEU A 105 23.15 7.06 3.22
CA LEU A 105 22.69 8.41 2.84
C LEU A 105 21.67 8.95 3.87
N SER A 106 22.07 8.95 5.14
CA SER A 106 21.23 8.49 6.27
C SER A 106 20.53 9.58 7.11
N GLY A 107 20.82 10.87 6.90
CA GLY A 107 20.35 11.96 7.80
C GLY A 107 19.57 13.07 7.10
N ALA A 108 20.27 13.97 6.41
CA ALA A 108 19.66 15.17 5.80
C ALA A 108 18.61 14.84 4.72
N LEU A 109 18.83 13.80 3.91
CA LEU A 109 17.82 13.31 2.97
C LEU A 109 16.60 12.72 3.67
N ALA A 110 16.79 12.03 4.82
CA ALA A 110 15.67 11.49 5.59
C ALA A 110 14.75 12.63 6.07
N LEU A 111 15.29 13.63 6.78
CA LEU A 111 14.52 14.80 7.25
C LEU A 111 13.87 15.59 6.12
N THR A 112 14.56 15.74 4.98
CA THR A 112 13.98 16.40 3.79
C THR A 112 12.83 15.58 3.21
N SER A 113 13.00 14.26 3.13
CA SER A 113 11.97 13.33 2.63
C SER A 113 10.72 13.30 3.51
N GLU A 114 10.85 13.51 4.82
CA GLU A 114 9.73 13.53 5.76
C GLU A 114 8.81 14.73 5.48
N ARG A 115 9.35 15.94 5.46
CA ARG A 115 8.56 17.16 5.16
C ARG A 115 7.94 17.14 3.76
N VAL A 116 8.66 16.57 2.78
CA VAL A 116 8.14 16.44 1.40
C VAL A 116 7.02 15.39 1.34
N ARG A 117 7.12 14.31 2.12
CA ARG A 117 6.08 13.27 2.29
C ARG A 117 4.84 13.79 3.01
N GLU A 118 5.00 14.60 4.07
CA GLU A 118 3.90 15.26 4.77
C GLU A 118 3.09 16.14 3.79
N ARG A 119 3.78 16.99 3.01
CA ARG A 119 3.16 17.79 1.94
C ARG A 119 2.47 16.95 0.86
N MET A 120 2.96 15.75 0.56
CA MET A 120 2.26 14.81 -0.33
C MET A 120 0.93 14.36 0.31
N VAL A 121 0.94 13.98 1.59
CA VAL A 121 -0.28 13.55 2.32
C VAL A 121 -1.29 14.69 2.48
N GLU A 122 -0.83 15.93 2.66
CA GLU A 122 -1.69 17.13 2.63
C GLU A 122 -2.39 17.29 1.27
N ARG A 123 -1.66 17.13 0.15
CA ARG A 123 -2.25 17.13 -1.20
C ARG A 123 -3.25 15.99 -1.40
N LEU A 124 -2.95 14.79 -0.91
CA LEU A 124 -3.89 13.65 -0.96
C LEU A 124 -5.20 13.95 -0.24
N ARG A 125 -5.13 14.54 0.96
CA ARG A 125 -6.29 14.97 1.74
C ARG A 125 -7.09 16.06 1.01
N ALA A 126 -6.42 17.09 0.50
CA ALA A 126 -7.06 18.17 -0.25
C ALA A 126 -7.75 17.67 -1.54
N ASN A 127 -7.19 16.65 -2.18
CA ASN A 127 -7.77 16.01 -3.36
C ASN A 127 -8.91 15.02 -3.06
N GLY A 128 -9.25 14.80 -1.78
CA GLY A 128 -10.45 14.07 -1.35
C GLY A 128 -10.21 12.66 -0.80
N VAL A 129 -8.96 12.25 -0.54
CA VAL A 129 -8.69 11.05 0.27
C VAL A 129 -9.06 11.38 1.72
N ALA A 130 -10.08 10.70 2.25
CA ALA A 130 -10.71 10.98 3.52
C ALA A 130 -10.34 9.97 4.62
N ASP A 131 -9.98 8.73 4.29
CA ASP A 131 -9.68 7.71 5.31
C ASP A 131 -8.38 8.05 6.08
N PRO A 132 -8.44 8.31 7.40
CA PRO A 132 -7.28 8.72 8.18
C PRO A 132 -6.23 7.62 8.30
N ARG A 133 -6.59 6.32 8.22
CA ARG A 133 -5.63 5.21 8.26
C ARG A 133 -4.84 5.14 6.96
N VAL A 134 -5.50 5.40 5.83
CA VAL A 134 -4.83 5.45 4.52
C VAL A 134 -3.87 6.64 4.46
N LEU A 135 -4.29 7.81 4.92
CA LEU A 135 -3.39 8.98 5.02
C LEU A 135 -2.20 8.71 5.95
N ALA A 136 -2.42 8.07 7.11
CA ALA A 136 -1.34 7.67 8.02
C ALA A 136 -0.39 6.64 7.40
N ALA A 137 -0.91 5.64 6.67
CA ALA A 137 -0.12 4.65 5.95
C ALA A 137 0.77 5.29 4.86
N MET A 138 0.19 6.18 4.05
CA MET A 138 0.92 6.95 3.03
C MET A 138 1.99 7.85 3.65
N SER A 139 1.73 8.40 4.84
CA SER A 139 2.70 9.19 5.61
C SER A 139 3.82 8.34 6.21
N ALA A 140 3.57 7.08 6.56
CA ALA A 140 4.54 6.24 7.26
C ALA A 140 5.52 5.52 6.32
N VAL A 141 5.12 5.22 5.07
CA VAL A 141 5.96 4.48 4.12
C VAL A 141 6.87 5.44 3.32
N PRO A 142 8.20 5.30 3.37
CA PRO A 142 9.13 6.18 2.66
C PRO A 142 9.20 5.83 1.17
N ARG A 143 8.34 6.44 0.34
CA ARG A 143 8.19 6.13 -1.09
C ARG A 143 9.50 6.19 -1.90
N HIS A 144 10.43 7.07 -1.51
CA HIS A 144 11.76 7.18 -2.15
C HIS A 144 12.62 5.91 -2.03
N MET A 145 12.37 5.03 -1.04
CA MET A 145 13.06 3.74 -0.87
C MET A 145 12.68 2.69 -1.94
N PHE A 146 11.70 2.98 -2.79
CA PHE A 146 11.12 2.03 -3.75
C PHE A 146 11.38 2.40 -5.23
N VAL A 147 12.11 3.50 -5.47
CA VAL A 147 12.50 3.99 -6.80
C VAL A 147 14.01 3.96 -6.95
N ASP A 148 14.51 4.21 -8.17
CA ASP A 148 15.92 4.47 -8.39
C ASP A 148 16.38 5.71 -7.58
N PRO A 149 17.57 5.71 -6.97
CA PRO A 149 18.08 6.87 -6.21
C PRO A 149 18.08 8.19 -7.01
N GLY A 150 18.28 8.15 -8.33
CA GLY A 150 18.20 9.34 -9.19
C GLY A 150 16.80 9.95 -9.29
N LEU A 151 15.75 9.18 -8.98
CA LEU A 151 14.34 9.60 -8.98
C LEU A 151 13.83 9.94 -7.56
N ALA A 152 14.67 9.87 -6.53
CA ALA A 152 14.27 10.05 -5.14
C ALA A 152 13.64 11.43 -4.85
N ALA A 153 14.10 12.48 -5.53
CA ALA A 153 13.52 13.84 -5.42
C ALA A 153 12.06 13.91 -5.92
N GLN A 154 11.75 13.16 -6.98
CA GLN A 154 10.42 13.13 -7.60
C GLN A 154 9.47 12.12 -6.92
N ALA A 155 9.97 11.29 -6.00
CA ALA A 155 9.23 10.17 -5.41
C ALA A 155 7.89 10.56 -4.77
N TYR A 156 7.72 11.82 -4.37
CA TYR A 156 6.54 12.36 -3.69
C TYR A 156 5.70 13.32 -4.54
N GLU A 157 6.07 13.51 -5.81
CA GLU A 157 5.19 14.12 -6.82
C GLU A 157 4.00 13.18 -7.09
N ASP A 158 2.87 13.71 -7.57
CA ASP A 158 1.71 12.87 -7.90
C ASP A 158 1.84 12.20 -9.28
N ALA A 159 3.01 11.60 -9.51
CA ALA A 159 3.46 11.02 -10.77
C ALA A 159 3.69 9.51 -10.62
N ALA A 160 3.52 8.80 -11.74
CA ALA A 160 4.03 7.44 -11.87
C ALA A 160 5.49 7.52 -12.31
N LEU A 161 6.37 6.72 -11.70
CA LEU A 161 7.80 6.73 -11.99
C LEU A 161 8.23 5.37 -12.56
N PRO A 162 9.20 5.31 -13.48
CA PRO A 162 9.69 4.04 -14.01
C PRO A 162 10.42 3.24 -12.92
N ILE A 163 10.20 1.93 -12.91
CA ILE A 163 10.89 1.00 -12.00
C ILE A 163 11.60 -0.12 -12.76
N GLY A 164 11.94 0.09 -14.03
CA GLY A 164 12.55 -0.92 -14.90
C GLY A 164 11.56 -2.02 -15.33
N HIS A 165 12.03 -2.93 -16.20
CA HIS A 165 11.23 -4.03 -16.76
C HIS A 165 9.89 -3.60 -17.40
N GLN A 166 9.84 -2.38 -17.97
CA GLN A 166 8.63 -1.74 -18.53
C GLN A 166 7.49 -1.49 -17.51
N GLN A 167 7.77 -1.62 -16.21
CA GLN A 167 6.80 -1.35 -15.15
C GLN A 167 7.03 0.02 -14.51
N THR A 168 6.00 0.53 -13.83
CA THR A 168 6.02 1.78 -13.07
C THR A 168 5.57 1.59 -11.63
N ILE A 169 5.93 2.51 -10.74
CA ILE A 169 5.28 2.69 -9.44
C ILE A 169 4.11 3.68 -9.62
N SER A 170 2.89 3.25 -9.32
CA SER A 170 1.66 4.05 -9.50
C SER A 170 1.70 5.37 -8.73
N LYS A 171 0.96 6.39 -9.20
CA LYS A 171 0.83 7.70 -8.53
C LYS A 171 0.40 7.55 -7.06
N PRO A 172 0.92 8.35 -6.12
CA PRO A 172 0.45 8.39 -4.73
C PRO A 172 -1.07 8.52 -4.59
N SER A 173 -1.72 9.38 -5.39
CA SER A 173 -3.18 9.56 -5.38
C SER A 173 -3.93 8.29 -5.75
N VAL A 174 -3.46 7.59 -6.78
CA VAL A 174 -4.06 6.33 -7.24
C VAL A 174 -3.88 5.23 -6.19
N VAL A 175 -2.70 5.08 -5.60
CA VAL A 175 -2.47 4.11 -4.50
C VAL A 175 -3.39 4.39 -3.30
N ALA A 176 -3.42 5.65 -2.83
CA ALA A 176 -4.28 6.03 -1.71
C ALA A 176 -5.76 5.78 -2.02
N ARG A 177 -6.22 6.17 -3.22
CA ARG A 177 -7.62 6.00 -3.65
C ARG A 177 -8.02 4.52 -3.76
N MET A 178 -7.16 3.66 -4.31
CA MET A 178 -7.44 2.23 -4.43
C MET A 178 -7.55 1.56 -3.06
N ILE A 179 -6.67 1.90 -2.13
CA ILE A 179 -6.68 1.36 -0.76
C ILE A 179 -7.91 1.87 0.01
N GLU A 180 -8.27 3.15 -0.13
CA GLU A 180 -9.48 3.73 0.48
C GLU A 180 -10.77 3.03 -0.01
N LEU A 181 -10.89 2.80 -1.32
CA LEU A 181 -12.04 2.11 -1.92
C LEU A 181 -12.18 0.67 -1.43
N ALA A 182 -11.06 -0.03 -1.27
CA ALA A 182 -10.98 -1.41 -0.80
C ALA A 182 -11.29 -1.54 0.70
N ALA A 183 -10.68 -0.68 1.53
CA ALA A 183 -10.90 -0.64 2.98
C ALA A 183 -12.33 -0.21 3.32
N ALA A 184 -12.81 0.87 2.68
CA ALA A 184 -14.18 1.37 2.80
C ALA A 184 -14.62 1.64 4.25
N GLY A 185 -13.75 2.25 5.06
CA GLY A 185 -14.03 2.47 6.47
C GLY A 185 -13.70 1.27 7.39
N ARG A 186 -13.50 0.07 6.86
CA ARG A 186 -13.27 -1.17 7.64
C ARG A 186 -11.79 -1.40 7.94
N ALA A 187 -11.52 -2.20 8.99
CA ALA A 187 -10.24 -2.90 9.10
C ALA A 187 -10.23 -4.09 8.11
N LEU A 188 -9.06 -4.42 7.57
CA LEU A 188 -8.88 -5.53 6.64
C LEU A 188 -8.08 -6.64 7.33
N GLU A 189 -8.57 -7.89 7.33
CA GLU A 189 -7.81 -9.01 7.88
C GLU A 189 -6.83 -9.55 6.84
N ARG A 190 -7.33 -9.97 5.67
CA ARG A 190 -6.50 -10.49 4.57
C ARG A 190 -6.70 -9.69 3.29
N VAL A 191 -5.60 -9.18 2.75
CA VAL A 191 -5.57 -8.47 1.45
C VAL A 191 -4.70 -9.22 0.46
N LEU A 192 -5.18 -9.33 -0.79
CA LEU A 192 -4.37 -9.77 -1.93
C LEU A 192 -4.04 -8.59 -2.85
N GLU A 193 -2.76 -8.38 -3.11
CA GLU A 193 -2.26 -7.48 -4.15
C GLU A 193 -1.82 -8.28 -5.39
N ILE A 194 -2.20 -7.80 -6.57
CA ILE A 194 -1.74 -8.33 -7.85
C ILE A 194 -0.86 -7.28 -8.53
N GLY A 195 0.43 -7.59 -8.69
CA GLY A 195 1.43 -6.69 -9.28
C GLY A 195 2.28 -5.96 -8.23
N THR A 196 3.05 -6.71 -7.43
CA THR A 196 3.94 -6.17 -6.38
C THR A 196 4.86 -5.04 -6.89
N GLY A 197 5.41 -5.18 -8.11
CA GLY A 197 6.29 -4.21 -8.75
C GLY A 197 7.56 -3.91 -7.95
N CYS A 198 7.58 -2.77 -7.26
CA CYS A 198 8.69 -2.37 -6.38
C CYS A 198 8.46 -2.72 -4.89
N GLY A 199 7.23 -3.11 -4.51
CA GLY A 199 6.83 -3.37 -3.12
C GLY A 199 6.22 -2.17 -2.38
N TYR A 200 6.08 -1.00 -3.00
CA TYR A 200 5.57 0.20 -2.32
C TYR A 200 4.12 0.03 -1.84
N GLN A 201 3.21 -0.38 -2.72
CA GLN A 201 1.80 -0.53 -2.35
C GLN A 201 1.60 -1.67 -1.34
N ALA A 202 2.32 -2.80 -1.46
CA ALA A 202 2.41 -3.82 -0.41
C ALA A 202 2.76 -3.23 0.97
N ALA A 203 3.77 -2.35 1.03
CA ALA A 203 4.18 -1.68 2.27
C ALA A 203 3.13 -0.72 2.84
N VAL A 204 2.33 -0.06 1.99
CA VAL A 204 1.20 0.80 2.42
C VAL A 204 0.04 -0.06 2.91
N LEU A 205 -0.31 -1.12 2.17
CA LEU A 205 -1.32 -2.10 2.56
C LEU A 205 -1.00 -2.73 3.91
N SER A 206 0.27 -3.03 4.20
CA SER A 206 0.71 -3.62 5.46
C SER A 206 0.49 -2.74 6.70
N ARG A 207 0.13 -1.46 6.51
CA ARG A 207 -0.25 -0.52 7.58
C ARG A 207 -1.77 -0.41 7.81
N VAL A 208 -2.58 -0.94 6.89
CA VAL A 208 -4.06 -0.88 6.96
C VAL A 208 -4.72 -2.26 7.03
N ALA A 209 -3.95 -3.33 6.87
CA ALA A 209 -4.39 -4.71 6.90
C ALA A 209 -3.55 -5.57 7.86
N ARG A 210 -4.16 -6.62 8.41
CA ARG A 210 -3.48 -7.57 9.31
C ARG A 210 -2.47 -8.44 8.56
N ASP A 211 -2.86 -9.07 7.46
CA ASP A 211 -2.00 -9.86 6.56
C ASP A 211 -2.15 -9.37 5.11
N VAL A 212 -1.02 -9.18 4.42
CA VAL A 212 -0.94 -8.80 3.01
C VAL A 212 -0.22 -9.88 2.23
N TYR A 213 -0.87 -10.39 1.20
CA TYR A 213 -0.31 -11.29 0.20
C TYR A 213 -0.12 -10.50 -1.08
N SER A 214 1.05 -10.58 -1.73
CA SER A 214 1.28 -9.85 -2.99
C SER A 214 1.93 -10.74 -4.03
N ILE A 215 1.34 -10.80 -5.23
CA ILE A 215 1.83 -11.61 -6.35
C ILE A 215 2.60 -10.73 -7.33
N GLU A 216 3.75 -11.23 -7.78
CA GLU A 216 4.52 -10.65 -8.88
C GLU A 216 4.86 -11.72 -9.92
N ARG A 217 4.72 -11.36 -11.20
CA ARG A 217 4.99 -12.27 -12.32
C ARG A 217 6.39 -12.09 -12.90
N VAL A 218 7.08 -10.99 -12.62
CA VAL A 218 8.42 -10.66 -13.14
C VAL A 218 9.47 -10.91 -12.06
N LYS A 219 10.32 -11.93 -12.23
CA LYS A 219 11.26 -12.41 -11.21
C LYS A 219 12.23 -11.33 -10.71
N PRO A 220 12.87 -10.50 -11.56
CA PRO A 220 13.67 -9.36 -11.09
C PRO A 220 12.91 -8.37 -10.19
N LEU A 221 11.63 -8.11 -10.48
CA LEU A 221 10.79 -7.21 -9.68
C LEU A 221 10.44 -7.85 -8.33
N TYR A 222 10.08 -9.13 -8.33
CA TYR A 222 9.83 -9.92 -7.11
C TYR A 222 11.03 -9.91 -6.15
N GLU A 223 12.24 -10.19 -6.67
CA GLU A 223 13.45 -10.16 -5.85
C GLU A 223 13.79 -8.75 -5.36
N ARG A 224 13.61 -7.71 -6.20
CA ARG A 224 13.81 -6.33 -5.74
C ARG A 224 12.78 -5.90 -4.69
N ALA A 225 11.53 -6.33 -4.80
CA ALA A 225 10.51 -6.05 -3.79
C ALA A 225 10.91 -6.62 -2.41
N LYS A 226 11.48 -7.83 -2.36
CA LYS A 226 12.07 -8.36 -1.10
C LYS A 226 13.18 -7.46 -0.56
N LEU A 227 14.10 -7.01 -1.43
CA LEU A 227 15.22 -6.14 -1.04
C LEU A 227 14.74 -4.79 -0.50
N ASN A 228 13.75 -4.17 -1.14
CA ASN A 228 13.16 -2.89 -0.72
C ASN A 228 12.39 -3.00 0.60
N LEU A 229 11.68 -4.11 0.82
CA LEU A 229 10.87 -4.34 2.03
C LEU A 229 11.70 -4.79 3.25
N ARG A 230 12.84 -5.47 3.04
CA ARG A 230 13.67 -6.03 4.11
C ARG A 230 14.12 -4.98 5.16
N PRO A 231 14.58 -3.76 4.80
CA PRO A 231 14.89 -2.71 5.78
C PRO A 231 13.70 -2.26 6.64
N LEU A 232 12.48 -2.34 6.11
CA LEU A 232 11.26 -1.87 6.78
C LEU A 232 10.73 -2.84 7.84
N ARG A 233 11.26 -4.08 7.89
CA ARG A 233 10.92 -5.12 8.89
C ARG A 233 9.41 -5.36 9.04
N VAL A 234 8.67 -5.29 7.94
CA VAL A 234 7.21 -5.50 7.89
C VAL A 234 6.88 -7.00 7.93
N PRO A 235 6.37 -7.55 9.06
CA PRO A 235 6.26 -8.99 9.26
C PRO A 235 5.02 -9.60 8.58
N ASN A 236 4.07 -8.75 8.19
CA ASN A 236 2.77 -9.12 7.66
C ASN A 236 2.66 -9.09 6.12
N ILE A 237 3.79 -9.02 5.41
CA ILE A 237 3.79 -9.10 3.94
C ILE A 237 4.35 -10.46 3.50
N ARG A 238 3.57 -11.16 2.68
CA ARG A 238 3.91 -12.45 2.06
C ARG A 238 3.99 -12.24 0.55
N LEU A 239 5.20 -12.18 0.01
CA LEU A 239 5.40 -12.06 -1.44
C LEU A 239 5.37 -13.44 -2.11
N HIS A 240 4.73 -13.51 -3.27
CA HIS A 240 4.62 -14.69 -4.10
C HIS A 240 5.08 -14.39 -5.52
N TYR A 241 5.94 -15.25 -6.08
CA TYR A 241 6.26 -15.24 -7.50
C TYR A 241 5.27 -16.15 -8.22
N GLY A 242 4.45 -15.61 -9.12
CA GLY A 242 3.32 -16.35 -9.69
C GLY A 242 2.47 -15.55 -10.69
N ASP A 243 1.50 -16.23 -11.31
CA ASP A 243 0.52 -15.58 -12.19
C ASP A 243 -0.61 -14.95 -11.37
N GLY A 244 -0.65 -13.62 -11.38
CA GLY A 244 -1.66 -12.85 -10.67
C GLY A 244 -3.10 -13.07 -11.14
N ARG A 245 -3.33 -13.57 -12.36
CA ARG A 245 -4.68 -13.89 -12.85
C ARG A 245 -5.29 -15.12 -12.16
N VAL A 246 -4.46 -16.01 -11.61
CA VAL A 246 -4.89 -17.20 -10.85
C VAL A 246 -5.16 -16.84 -9.38
N GLY A 247 -4.57 -15.76 -8.87
CA GLY A 247 -4.64 -15.38 -7.46
C GLY A 247 -3.86 -16.33 -6.57
N LEU A 248 -4.31 -16.48 -5.32
CA LEU A 248 -3.70 -17.35 -4.32
C LEU A 248 -4.79 -18.14 -3.55
N PRO A 249 -5.39 -19.19 -4.17
CA PRO A 249 -6.50 -19.93 -3.58
C PRO A 249 -6.22 -20.48 -2.17
N ALA A 250 -4.97 -20.88 -1.90
CA ALA A 250 -4.55 -21.42 -0.60
C ALA A 250 -4.59 -20.41 0.56
N ALA A 251 -4.68 -19.10 0.28
CA ALA A 251 -4.77 -18.04 1.29
C ALA A 251 -6.12 -17.30 1.27
N ALA A 252 -7.05 -17.71 0.39
CA ALA A 252 -8.40 -17.17 0.29
C ALA A 252 -9.29 -17.57 1.50
N PRO A 253 -10.46 -16.95 1.69
CA PRO A 253 -10.93 -15.73 1.05
C PRO A 253 -10.22 -14.46 1.54
N PHE A 254 -10.22 -13.41 0.71
CA PHE A 254 -9.65 -12.09 1.02
C PHE A 254 -10.72 -11.02 1.23
N ASP A 255 -10.58 -10.14 2.21
CA ASP A 255 -11.54 -9.04 2.48
C ASP A 255 -11.39 -7.89 1.49
N ALA A 256 -10.20 -7.78 0.90
CA ALA A 256 -9.92 -6.92 -0.23
C ALA A 256 -8.94 -7.54 -1.23
N ILE A 257 -9.12 -7.19 -2.50
CA ILE A 257 -8.17 -7.52 -3.58
C ILE A 257 -7.85 -6.23 -4.34
N VAL A 258 -6.57 -5.92 -4.53
CA VAL A 258 -6.11 -4.71 -5.22
C VAL A 258 -5.26 -5.12 -6.42
N ILE A 259 -5.73 -4.82 -7.64
CA ILE A 259 -5.00 -5.17 -8.87
C ILE A 259 -4.25 -3.94 -9.39
N ALA A 260 -2.93 -3.94 -9.31
CA ALA A 260 -2.04 -2.88 -9.78
C ALA A 260 -1.65 -3.01 -11.27
N ALA A 261 -2.52 -3.61 -12.09
CA ALA A 261 -2.31 -3.81 -13.52
C ALA A 261 -3.65 -3.94 -14.27
N ALA A 262 -3.75 -3.39 -15.48
CA ALA A 262 -5.00 -3.30 -16.23
C ALA A 262 -5.33 -4.58 -17.00
N GLY A 263 -6.53 -5.13 -16.77
CA GLY A 263 -7.11 -6.21 -17.57
C GLY A 263 -8.25 -5.72 -18.46
N LEU A 264 -8.57 -6.49 -19.51
CA LEU A 264 -9.83 -6.34 -20.24
C LEU A 264 -11.03 -6.60 -19.33
N ASP A 265 -10.86 -7.54 -18.40
CA ASP A 265 -11.81 -8.04 -17.43
C ASP A 265 -11.13 -8.22 -16.06
N VAL A 266 -11.93 -8.33 -15.00
CA VAL A 266 -11.45 -8.83 -13.69
C VAL A 266 -11.42 -10.36 -13.74
N PRO A 267 -10.26 -11.02 -13.57
CA PRO A 267 -10.18 -12.47 -13.62
C PRO A 267 -11.14 -13.16 -12.64
N ARG A 268 -11.97 -14.08 -13.15
CA ARG A 268 -12.96 -14.82 -12.37
C ARG A 268 -12.38 -15.50 -11.12
N ALA A 269 -11.17 -16.03 -11.19
CA ALA A 269 -10.49 -16.65 -10.05
C ALA A 269 -10.31 -15.67 -8.87
N LEU A 270 -10.10 -14.37 -9.13
CA LEU A 270 -10.01 -13.33 -8.09
C LEU A 270 -11.38 -12.98 -7.52
N LEU A 271 -12.43 -12.92 -8.36
CA LEU A 271 -13.82 -12.71 -7.92
C LEU A 271 -14.31 -13.83 -6.99
N GLU A 272 -13.91 -15.08 -7.27
CA GLU A 272 -14.25 -16.26 -6.47
C GLU A 272 -13.45 -16.34 -5.15
N GLN A 273 -12.24 -15.75 -5.11
CA GLN A 273 -11.39 -15.65 -3.90
C GLN A 273 -11.73 -14.45 -2.99
N LEU A 274 -12.57 -13.52 -3.43
CA LEU A 274 -13.02 -12.39 -2.61
C LEU A 274 -14.03 -12.86 -1.54
N ALA A 275 -13.90 -12.45 -0.29
CA ALA A 275 -14.88 -12.75 0.77
C ALA A 275 -16.26 -12.15 0.43
N ILE A 276 -17.34 -12.72 0.97
CA ILE A 276 -18.66 -12.06 0.94
C ILE A 276 -18.57 -10.80 1.83
N GLY A 277 -19.02 -9.66 1.33
CA GLY A 277 -18.75 -8.33 1.90
C GLY A 277 -17.34 -7.79 1.59
N GLY A 278 -16.51 -8.54 0.87
CA GLY A 278 -15.20 -8.11 0.41
C GLY A 278 -15.26 -7.20 -0.83
N ARG A 279 -14.18 -6.45 -1.05
CA ARG A 279 -14.06 -5.45 -2.14
C ARG A 279 -12.83 -5.67 -3.01
N LEU A 280 -13.02 -5.81 -4.31
CA LEU A 280 -11.94 -5.83 -5.30
C LEU A 280 -11.87 -4.48 -6.01
N VAL A 281 -10.65 -3.93 -6.15
CA VAL A 281 -10.40 -2.68 -6.88
C VAL A 281 -9.39 -2.95 -7.98
N ALA A 282 -9.77 -2.67 -9.23
CA ALA A 282 -8.94 -2.95 -10.41
C ALA A 282 -9.12 -1.90 -11.51
N PRO A 283 -8.05 -1.50 -12.22
CA PRO A 283 -8.17 -0.82 -13.51
C PRO A 283 -8.66 -1.81 -14.56
N VAL A 284 -9.75 -1.48 -15.24
CA VAL A 284 -10.37 -2.33 -16.29
C VAL A 284 -10.51 -1.51 -17.57
N GLY A 285 -10.07 -2.06 -18.69
CA GLY A 285 -10.15 -1.44 -20.01
C GLY A 285 -9.15 -2.02 -21.01
N GLU A 286 -9.25 -1.57 -22.26
CA GLU A 286 -8.33 -1.95 -23.33
C GLU A 286 -6.97 -1.26 -23.17
N GLN A 287 -5.89 -1.91 -23.61
CA GLN A 287 -4.53 -1.35 -23.49
C GLN A 287 -4.33 -0.06 -24.29
N ALA A 288 -5.00 0.05 -25.45
CA ALA A 288 -5.00 1.23 -26.32
C ALA A 288 -6.22 2.14 -26.10
N GLY A 289 -7.11 1.77 -25.17
CA GLY A 289 -8.37 2.47 -24.90
C GLY A 289 -8.40 3.11 -23.52
N GLU A 290 -9.59 3.51 -23.09
CA GLU A 290 -9.79 4.08 -21.76
C GLU A 290 -9.83 2.97 -20.70
N GLN A 291 -8.98 3.10 -19.68
CA GLN A 291 -9.03 2.28 -18.49
C GLN A 291 -9.77 3.05 -17.38
N VAL A 292 -10.74 2.40 -16.74
CA VAL A 292 -11.50 2.97 -15.62
C VAL A 292 -11.23 2.17 -14.35
N LEU A 293 -11.10 2.88 -13.23
CA LEU A 293 -10.98 2.23 -11.94
C LEU A 293 -12.34 1.63 -11.59
N THR A 294 -12.35 0.32 -11.39
CA THR A 294 -13.56 -0.48 -11.18
C THR A 294 -13.53 -1.06 -9.78
N LEU A 295 -14.58 -0.80 -9.02
CA LEU A 295 -14.85 -1.41 -7.72
C LEU A 295 -15.84 -2.57 -7.94
N VAL A 296 -15.52 -3.73 -7.38
CA VAL A 296 -16.41 -4.90 -7.36
C VAL A 296 -16.63 -5.35 -5.92
N GLU A 297 -17.88 -5.42 -5.49
CA GLU A 297 -18.29 -5.92 -4.16
C GLU A 297 -18.92 -7.31 -4.30
N ARG A 298 -18.45 -8.32 -3.56
CA ARG A 298 -19.13 -9.63 -3.52
C ARG A 298 -20.27 -9.58 -2.50
N VAL A 299 -21.51 -9.53 -2.97
CA VAL A 299 -22.70 -9.37 -2.12
C VAL A 299 -23.33 -10.69 -1.70
N ALA A 300 -23.09 -11.78 -2.43
CA ALA A 300 -23.55 -13.13 -2.10
C ALA A 300 -22.59 -14.20 -2.69
N PRO A 301 -22.77 -15.51 -2.41
CA PRO A 301 -21.86 -16.56 -2.88
C PRO A 301 -21.59 -16.57 -4.40
N ALA A 302 -22.57 -16.18 -5.22
CA ALA A 302 -22.44 -16.09 -6.68
C ALA A 302 -22.97 -14.75 -7.24
N GLN A 303 -22.91 -13.67 -6.43
CA GLN A 303 -23.40 -12.36 -6.84
C GLN A 303 -22.39 -11.26 -6.49
N TRP A 304 -22.14 -10.38 -7.45
CA TRP A 304 -21.26 -9.23 -7.32
C TRP A 304 -21.98 -7.96 -7.80
N ARG A 305 -21.61 -6.80 -7.24
CA ARG A 305 -21.97 -5.46 -7.74
C ARG A 305 -20.71 -4.82 -8.33
N GLU A 306 -20.80 -4.31 -9.56
CA GLU A 306 -19.74 -3.51 -10.20
C GLU A 306 -20.06 -2.02 -10.10
N SER A 307 -19.04 -1.18 -9.92
CA SER A 307 -19.13 0.27 -10.02
C SER A 307 -17.89 0.84 -10.70
N ARG A 308 -18.10 1.64 -11.75
CA ARG A 308 -17.03 2.30 -12.52
C ARG A 308 -16.81 3.73 -12.03
N LEU A 309 -15.56 4.06 -11.79
CA LEU A 309 -15.12 5.29 -11.13
C LEU A 309 -14.28 6.13 -12.11
N ASP A 310 -13.19 6.72 -11.62
CA ASP A 310 -12.34 7.63 -12.36
C ASP A 310 -11.49 6.92 -13.44
N ARG A 311 -11.11 7.66 -14.49
CA ARG A 311 -10.14 7.20 -15.48
C ARG A 311 -8.76 7.04 -14.85
N VAL A 312 -8.07 5.98 -15.20
CA VAL A 312 -6.71 5.65 -14.72
C VAL A 312 -5.85 5.17 -15.89
N PHE A 313 -4.55 4.98 -15.66
CA PHE A 313 -3.67 4.36 -16.63
C PHE A 313 -2.68 3.45 -15.90
N PHE A 314 -2.65 2.18 -16.30
CA PHE A 314 -1.85 1.12 -15.73
C PHE A 314 -1.21 0.25 -16.81
N VAL A 315 -0.08 -0.34 -16.44
CA VAL A 315 0.57 -1.42 -17.19
C VAL A 315 -0.34 -2.66 -17.26
N PRO A 316 -0.27 -3.46 -18.34
CA PRO A 316 -1.22 -4.56 -18.57
C PRO A 316 -1.02 -5.76 -17.64
N LEU A 317 -2.14 -6.34 -17.18
CA LEU A 317 -2.22 -7.60 -16.45
C LEU A 317 -2.03 -8.79 -17.42
N LYS A 318 -0.82 -9.36 -17.42
CA LYS A 318 -0.42 -10.48 -18.29
C LYS A 318 -0.39 -11.80 -17.52
N SER A 319 -0.79 -12.88 -18.19
CA SER A 319 -0.68 -14.26 -17.67
C SER A 319 0.77 -14.75 -17.60
N GLY A 320 1.00 -15.84 -16.89
CA GLY A 320 2.29 -16.53 -16.74
C GLY A 320 3.36 -15.71 -16.00
N VAL A 321 4.49 -16.35 -15.72
CA VAL A 321 5.66 -15.75 -15.04
C VAL A 321 6.84 -15.58 -16.00
N ILE A 322 7.72 -14.60 -15.75
CA ILE A 322 8.94 -14.29 -16.53
C ILE A 322 10.11 -13.86 -15.64
#